data_AF-A0A7C5YS09-F1
#
_entry.id   AF-A0A7C5YS09-F1
#
_cell.length_a   1.000
_cell.length_b   1.000
_cell.length_c   1.000
_cell.angle_alpha   90.00
_cell.angle_beta   90.00
_cell.angle_gamma   90.00
#
_symmetry.space_group_name_H-M   'P 1'
#
loop_
_entity.id
_entity.type
_entity.pdbx_description
1 polymer ?
#
loop_
_entity_poly.entity_id
_entity_poly.type
_entity_poly.pdbx_seq_one_letter_code
_entity_poly.pdbx_strand_id
1 'polypeptide(L)'
;MKKMKEIEKEVIKMTGKAKKAIGYVCDIPIPGTDLVISKEDQRLRILKFAEKENLELIAIYEDEAFTEDFMNRPGVKKILECPERFEVVLVERVWCLSRKRKEIEPFLKRLDARDVELVCSSYLWDCLSQAVRHRYMGSLAEKRRQLAKARALAKTGKEAA
;
A
#
# COMPACT_ATOMS: atom_id res chain seq x y z
N MET A 1 -27.46 -24.45 -16.85
CA MET A 1 -27.70 -23.55 -15.69
C MET A 1 -26.87 -23.87 -14.44
N LYS A 2 -26.58 -25.13 -14.08
CA LYS A 2 -25.70 -25.45 -12.92
C LYS A 2 -24.26 -24.92 -13.05
N LYS A 3 -23.66 -25.08 -14.24
CA LYS A 3 -22.28 -24.64 -14.54
C LYS A 3 -22.05 -23.12 -14.41
N MET A 4 -23.04 -22.29 -14.77
CA MET A 4 -22.94 -20.82 -14.60
C MET A 4 -22.98 -20.40 -13.13
N LYS A 5 -23.82 -21.04 -12.31
CA LYS A 5 -23.90 -20.73 -10.87
C LYS A 5 -22.66 -21.17 -10.09
N GLU A 6 -21.94 -22.19 -10.57
CA GLU A 6 -20.64 -22.60 -10.01
C GLU A 6 -19.53 -21.62 -10.39
N ILE A 7 -19.50 -21.15 -11.65
CA ILE A 7 -18.55 -20.12 -12.09
C ILE A 7 -18.81 -18.79 -11.35
N GLU A 8 -20.06 -18.36 -11.18
CA GLU A 8 -20.39 -17.17 -10.38
C GLU A 8 -19.96 -17.35 -8.92
N LYS A 9 -20.16 -18.52 -8.32
CA LYS A 9 -19.69 -18.80 -6.96
C LYS A 9 -18.17 -18.84 -6.86
N GLU A 10 -17.44 -19.36 -7.85
CA GLU A 10 -15.99 -19.34 -7.89
C GLU A 10 -15.42 -17.94 -8.12
N VAL A 11 -16.03 -17.14 -8.99
CA VAL A 11 -15.68 -15.73 -9.20
C VAL A 11 -15.96 -14.92 -7.93
N ILE A 12 -17.11 -15.12 -7.28
CA ILE A 12 -17.45 -14.47 -6.00
C ILE A 12 -16.53 -14.95 -4.86
N LYS A 13 -16.07 -16.21 -4.90
CA LYS A 13 -15.12 -16.76 -3.93
C LYS A 13 -13.66 -16.33 -4.20
N MET A 14 -13.34 -15.97 -5.44
CA MET A 14 -12.07 -15.33 -5.84
C MET A 14 -12.06 -13.82 -5.53
N THR A 15 -13.21 -13.15 -5.59
CA THR A 15 -13.40 -11.83 -4.99
C THR A 15 -13.54 -11.97 -3.48
N GLY A 16 -12.43 -12.32 -2.81
CA GLY A 16 -12.29 -11.97 -1.40
C GLY A 16 -12.63 -10.49 -1.21
N LYS A 17 -13.16 -10.12 -0.03
CA LYS A 17 -13.47 -8.72 0.31
C LYS A 17 -12.38 -7.80 -0.25
N ALA A 18 -12.80 -6.75 -0.98
CA ALA A 18 -11.91 -5.74 -1.53
C ALA A 18 -10.91 -5.32 -0.45
N LYS A 19 -9.61 -5.30 -0.80
CA LYS A 19 -8.59 -4.91 0.17
C LYS A 19 -8.81 -3.45 0.54
N LYS A 20 -8.84 -3.16 1.84
CA LYS A 20 -8.96 -1.78 2.32
C LYS A 20 -7.65 -1.03 2.10
N ALA A 21 -7.75 0.16 1.54
CA ALA A 21 -6.63 1.00 1.18
C ALA A 21 -6.78 2.42 1.72
N ILE A 22 -5.67 3.02 2.14
CA ILE A 22 -5.59 4.45 2.44
C ILE A 22 -4.76 5.12 1.35
N GLY A 23 -5.33 6.14 0.71
CA GLY A 23 -4.62 6.99 -0.24
C GLY A 23 -3.76 8.04 0.45
N TYR A 24 -2.65 8.41 -0.17
CA TYR A 24 -1.85 9.56 0.25
C TYR A 24 -1.41 10.41 -0.93
N VAL A 25 -1.53 11.73 -0.80
CA VAL A 25 -1.11 12.71 -1.80
C VAL A 25 -0.34 13.87 -1.16
N CYS A 26 0.63 14.40 -1.89
CA CYS A 26 1.39 15.59 -1.50
C CYS A 26 1.94 16.21 -2.77
N ASP A 27 1.91 17.53 -2.92
CA ASP A 27 2.46 18.19 -4.09
C ASP A 27 3.95 17.84 -4.28
N ILE A 28 4.32 17.50 -5.52
CA ILE A 28 5.67 17.03 -5.85
C ILE A 28 6.34 18.04 -6.80
N PRO A 29 7.24 18.90 -6.31
CA PRO A 29 8.01 19.80 -7.16
C PRO A 29 9.00 19.00 -8.01
N ILE A 30 9.00 19.18 -9.33
CA ILE A 30 9.90 18.47 -10.24
C ILE A 30 11.27 19.17 -10.23
N PRO A 31 12.37 18.48 -9.88
CA PRO A 31 13.68 19.09 -9.78
C PRO A 31 14.12 19.74 -11.09
N GLY A 32 14.62 20.97 -11.01
CA GLY A 32 15.13 21.71 -12.18
C GLY A 32 14.04 22.32 -13.07
N THR A 33 12.78 22.34 -12.61
CA THR A 33 11.66 22.99 -13.31
C THR A 33 10.74 23.69 -12.31
N ASP A 34 9.88 24.59 -12.79
CA ASP A 34 8.80 25.20 -11.99
C ASP A 34 7.51 24.36 -11.97
N LEU A 35 7.58 23.13 -12.48
CA LEU A 35 6.43 22.24 -12.58
C LEU A 35 6.21 21.48 -11.26
N VAL A 36 4.94 21.31 -10.93
CA VAL A 36 4.49 20.54 -9.76
C VAL A 36 3.51 19.47 -10.22
N ILE A 37 3.68 18.25 -9.73
CA ILE A 37 2.66 17.22 -9.86
C ILE A 37 1.64 17.45 -8.75
N SER A 38 0.44 17.90 -9.10
CA SER A 38 -0.57 18.33 -8.15
C SER A 38 -1.19 17.19 -7.36
N LYS A 39 -1.70 17.48 -6.16
CA LYS A 39 -2.54 16.57 -5.36
C LYS A 39 -3.75 16.07 -6.16
N GLU A 40 -4.37 16.91 -6.98
CA GLU A 40 -5.56 16.57 -7.78
C GLU A 40 -5.22 15.49 -8.82
N ASP A 41 -4.12 15.65 -9.55
CA ASP A 41 -3.68 14.67 -10.54
C ASP A 41 -3.32 13.33 -9.90
N GLN A 42 -2.66 13.39 -8.74
CA GLN A 42 -2.35 12.20 -7.95
C GLN A 42 -3.63 11.48 -7.50
N ARG A 43 -4.62 12.23 -6.98
CA ARG A 43 -5.91 11.69 -6.52
C ARG A 43 -6.63 10.99 -7.66
N LEU A 44 -6.72 11.61 -8.85
CA LEU A 44 -7.35 10.99 -10.02
C LEU A 44 -6.69 9.67 -10.43
N ARG A 45 -5.36 9.61 -10.40
CA ARG A 45 -4.60 8.39 -10.74
C ARG A 45 -4.76 7.30 -9.68
N ILE A 46 -4.76 7.66 -8.41
CA ILE A 46 -5.01 6.76 -7.27
C ILE A 46 -6.42 6.16 -7.36
N LEU A 47 -7.45 6.98 -7.62
CA LEU A 47 -8.83 6.52 -7.74
C LEU A 47 -9.01 5.53 -8.89
N LYS A 48 -8.51 5.87 -10.09
CA LYS A 48 -8.57 4.97 -11.25
C LYS A 48 -7.84 3.65 -11.01
N PHE A 49 -6.72 3.69 -10.30
CA PHE A 49 -5.97 2.49 -9.96
C PHE A 49 -6.70 1.63 -8.91
N ALA A 50 -7.27 2.25 -7.89
CA ALA A 50 -8.04 1.54 -6.87
C ALA A 50 -9.25 0.82 -7.47
N GLU A 51 -9.98 1.48 -8.38
CA GLU A 51 -11.08 0.87 -9.12
C GLU A 51 -10.61 -0.35 -9.93
N LYS A 52 -9.52 -0.19 -10.70
CA LYS A 52 -8.95 -1.26 -11.53
C LYS A 52 -8.50 -2.48 -10.72
N GLU A 53 -7.90 -2.26 -9.55
CA GLU A 53 -7.34 -3.32 -8.70
C GLU A 53 -8.33 -3.80 -7.61
N ASN A 54 -9.59 -3.36 -7.67
CA ASN A 54 -10.64 -3.70 -6.70
C ASN A 54 -10.23 -3.42 -5.24
N LEU A 55 -9.68 -2.22 -5.01
CA LEU A 55 -9.31 -1.71 -3.69
C LEU A 55 -10.42 -0.82 -3.13
N GLU A 56 -10.77 -1.02 -1.87
CA GLU A 56 -11.70 -0.15 -1.13
C GLU A 56 -10.91 1.01 -0.51
N LEU A 57 -10.92 2.18 -1.15
CA LEU A 57 -10.32 3.40 -0.58
C LEU A 57 -11.18 3.93 0.56
N ILE A 58 -10.71 3.76 1.80
CA ILE A 58 -11.43 4.21 3.01
C ILE A 58 -11.15 5.68 3.35
N ALA A 59 -9.99 6.20 2.95
CA ALA A 59 -9.61 7.59 3.15
C ALA A 59 -8.51 7.99 2.15
N ILE A 60 -8.41 9.29 1.87
CA ILE A 60 -7.23 9.89 1.24
C ILE A 60 -6.74 10.99 2.17
N TYR A 61 -5.52 10.84 2.68
CA TYR A 61 -4.86 11.88 3.45
C TYR A 61 -3.92 12.70 2.58
N GLU A 62 -3.72 13.96 2.95
CA GLU A 62 -2.89 14.89 2.21
C GLU A 62 -2.01 15.72 3.12
N ASP A 63 -0.90 16.20 2.57
CA ASP A 63 -0.03 17.19 3.16
C ASP A 63 0.23 18.32 2.15
N GLU A 64 0.31 19.56 2.64
CA GLU A 64 0.51 20.76 1.82
C GLU A 64 1.93 20.92 1.28
N ALA A 65 2.93 20.35 1.96
CA ALA A 65 4.31 20.58 1.61
C ALA A 65 5.13 19.30 1.72
N PHE A 66 6.00 19.12 0.73
CA PHE A 66 7.14 18.21 0.81
C PHE A 66 8.13 18.77 1.84
N THR A 67 7.92 18.47 3.12
CA THR A 67 8.82 18.87 4.21
C THR A 67 9.99 17.91 4.36
N GLU A 68 11.13 18.38 4.90
CA GLU A 68 12.27 17.50 5.21
C GLU A 68 11.94 16.49 6.33
N ASP A 69 10.98 16.83 7.20
CA ASP A 69 10.52 15.95 8.29
C ASP A 69 9.28 15.14 7.88
N PHE A 70 9.53 14.13 7.04
CA PHE A 70 8.49 13.26 6.49
C PHE A 70 7.64 12.55 7.56
N MET A 71 8.27 12.03 8.63
CA MET A 71 7.55 11.27 9.65
C MET A 71 6.61 12.14 10.50
N ASN A 72 6.85 13.44 10.55
CA ASN A 72 6.01 14.36 11.32
C ASN A 72 4.90 15.03 10.51
N ARG A 73 4.78 14.74 9.22
CA ARG A 73 3.71 15.33 8.40
C ARG A 73 2.32 14.88 8.90
N PRO A 74 1.33 15.80 8.99
CA PRO A 74 -0.01 15.48 9.47
C PRO A 74 -0.68 14.29 8.76
N GLY A 75 -0.63 14.22 7.44
CA GLY A 75 -1.20 13.13 6.65
C GLY A 75 -0.50 11.80 6.93
N VAL A 76 0.82 11.82 7.05
CA VAL A 76 1.63 10.63 7.41
C VAL A 76 1.26 10.11 8.80
N LYS A 77 1.13 10.99 9.80
CA LYS A 77 0.68 10.60 11.14
C LYS A 77 -0.71 9.96 11.12
N LYS A 78 -1.66 10.57 10.39
CA LYS A 78 -3.02 10.02 10.22
C LYS A 78 -3.00 8.60 9.66
N ILE A 79 -2.14 8.29 8.69
CA ILE A 79 -1.99 6.90 8.19
C ILE A 79 -1.50 5.98 9.31
N LEU A 80 -0.41 6.37 9.98
CA LEU A 80 0.25 5.54 10.99
C LEU A 80 -0.59 5.31 12.24
N GLU A 81 -1.46 6.26 12.58
CA GLU A 81 -2.33 6.25 13.76
C GLU A 81 -3.77 5.83 13.43
N CYS A 82 -4.10 5.59 12.15
CA CYS A 82 -5.44 5.20 11.74
C CYS A 82 -5.89 3.92 12.49
N PRO A 83 -7.00 3.99 13.26
CA PRO A 83 -7.46 2.88 14.09
C PRO A 83 -8.14 1.79 13.26
N GLU A 84 -8.63 2.13 12.08
CA GLU A 84 -9.24 1.18 11.16
C GLU A 84 -8.19 0.24 10.56
N ARG A 85 -8.59 -1.02 10.33
CA ARG A 85 -7.72 -1.98 9.67
C ARG A 85 -7.74 -1.74 8.16
N PHE A 86 -6.56 -1.56 7.59
CA PHE A 86 -6.32 -1.51 6.15
C PHE A 86 -5.10 -2.37 5.81
N GLU A 87 -4.96 -2.71 4.54
CA GLU A 87 -3.92 -3.61 4.04
C GLU A 87 -2.95 -2.90 3.09
N VAL A 88 -3.37 -1.75 2.52
CA VAL A 88 -2.62 -1.03 1.50
C VAL A 88 -2.54 0.46 1.83
N VAL A 89 -1.35 1.04 1.75
CA VAL A 89 -1.18 2.46 1.49
C VAL A 89 -1.00 2.64 -0.01
N LEU A 90 -1.85 3.45 -0.64
CA LEU A 90 -1.83 3.71 -2.06
C LEU A 90 -1.34 5.14 -2.33
N VAL A 91 -0.28 5.25 -3.11
CA VAL A 91 0.26 6.54 -3.57
C VAL A 91 0.33 6.55 -5.09
N GLU A 92 0.42 7.72 -5.70
CA GLU A 92 0.63 7.78 -7.15
C GLU A 92 2.06 7.37 -7.51
N ARG A 93 3.06 7.94 -6.82
CA ARG A 93 4.49 7.60 -6.93
C ARG A 93 5.17 7.76 -5.58
N VAL A 94 6.26 7.03 -5.35
CA VAL A 94 7.01 7.11 -4.07
C VAL A 94 7.46 8.52 -3.71
N TRP A 95 7.69 9.38 -4.71
CA TRP A 95 8.15 10.75 -4.49
C TRP A 95 7.15 11.64 -3.74
N CYS A 96 5.86 11.30 -3.65
CA CYS A 96 4.93 12.04 -2.79
C CYS A 96 5.28 11.88 -1.31
N LEU A 97 5.95 10.78 -0.94
CA LEU A 97 6.41 10.50 0.42
C LEU A 97 7.75 11.20 0.65
N SER A 98 8.82 10.65 0.07
CA SER A 98 10.16 11.23 0.08
C SER A 98 10.96 10.72 -1.13
N ARG A 99 11.98 11.50 -1.53
CA ARG A 99 13.01 11.09 -2.49
C ARG A 99 14.23 10.44 -1.81
N LYS A 100 14.34 10.56 -0.49
CA LYS A 100 15.48 10.06 0.28
C LYS A 100 15.09 8.77 1.00
N ARG A 101 15.82 7.69 0.69
CA ARG A 101 15.61 6.37 1.31
C ARG A 101 15.65 6.42 2.85
N LYS A 102 16.57 7.19 3.42
CA LYS A 102 16.72 7.32 4.88
C LYS A 102 15.49 7.89 5.56
N GLU A 103 14.76 8.80 4.90
CA GLU A 103 13.57 9.46 5.44
C GLU A 103 12.34 8.53 5.39
N ILE A 104 12.19 7.75 4.31
CA ILE A 104 11.02 6.86 4.14
C ILE A 104 11.16 5.52 4.89
N GLU A 105 12.37 5.03 5.16
CA GLU A 105 12.59 3.73 5.79
C GLU A 105 11.87 3.55 7.15
N PRO A 106 11.84 4.53 8.08
CA PRO A 106 11.06 4.43 9.32
C PRO A 106 9.57 4.23 9.08
N PHE A 107 9.00 4.89 8.06
CA PHE A 107 7.60 4.72 7.67
C PHE A 107 7.33 3.32 7.13
N LEU A 108 8.17 2.83 6.21
CA LEU A 108 8.04 1.47 5.66
C LEU A 108 8.10 0.41 6.78
N LYS A 109 9.01 0.57 7.75
CA LYS A 109 9.08 -0.32 8.93
C LYS A 109 7.80 -0.29 9.77
N ARG A 110 7.16 0.87 9.92
CA ARG A 110 5.89 1.00 10.64
C ARG A 110 4.74 0.33 9.88
N LEU A 111 4.69 0.46 8.55
CA LEU A 111 3.72 -0.26 7.71
C LEU A 111 3.94 -1.78 7.81
N ASP A 112 5.19 -2.22 7.70
CA ASP A 112 5.54 -3.64 7.82
C ASP A 112 5.18 -4.21 9.20
N ALA A 113 5.27 -3.42 10.28
CA ALA A 113 4.85 -3.86 11.61
C ALA A 113 3.32 -4.05 11.73
N ARG A 114 2.54 -3.42 10.83
CA ARG A 114 1.07 -3.49 10.76
C ARG A 114 0.54 -4.44 9.68
N ASP A 115 1.41 -5.20 9.00
CA ASP A 115 1.04 -6.01 7.83
C ASP A 115 0.44 -5.18 6.68
N VAL A 116 0.91 -3.94 6.50
CA VAL A 116 0.45 -3.02 5.45
C VAL A 116 1.49 -2.92 4.34
N GLU A 117 1.04 -2.99 3.08
CA GLU A 117 1.87 -2.85 1.89
C GLU A 117 1.81 -1.42 1.35
N LEU A 118 2.93 -0.90 0.82
CA LEU A 118 2.94 0.35 0.05
C LEU A 118 2.84 0.03 -1.44
N VAL A 119 1.79 0.53 -2.09
CA VAL A 119 1.52 0.34 -3.52
C VAL A 119 1.55 1.68 -4.24
N CYS A 120 2.13 1.70 -5.43
CA CYS A 120 2.20 2.88 -6.29
C CYS A 120 1.33 2.65 -7.54
N SER A 121 0.51 3.63 -7.93
CA SER A 121 -0.29 3.54 -9.16
C SER A 121 0.53 3.82 -10.42
N SER A 122 1.67 4.51 -10.29
CA SER A 122 2.59 4.79 -11.38
C SER A 122 3.91 4.04 -11.24
N TYR A 123 4.57 3.83 -12.38
CA TYR A 123 5.86 3.18 -12.46
C TYR A 123 6.95 4.23 -12.68
N LEU A 124 7.85 4.38 -11.69
CA LEU A 124 9.13 5.04 -11.89
C LEU A 124 10.27 4.02 -11.87
N TRP A 125 11.32 4.31 -12.65
CA TRP A 125 12.52 3.49 -12.75
C TRP A 125 13.67 3.96 -11.83
N ASP A 126 13.42 4.93 -10.95
CA ASP A 126 14.44 5.39 -10.00
C ASP A 126 14.73 4.33 -8.92
N CYS A 127 15.93 4.42 -8.34
CA CYS A 127 16.43 3.42 -7.38
C CYS A 127 15.55 3.27 -6.14
N LEU A 128 14.91 4.35 -5.67
CA LEU A 128 14.03 4.30 -4.52
C LEU A 128 12.71 3.61 -4.87
N SER A 129 12.10 3.98 -5.99
CA SER A 129 10.88 3.32 -6.48
C SER A 129 11.09 1.83 -6.75
N GLN A 130 12.24 1.46 -7.33
CA GLN A 130 12.61 0.05 -7.51
C GLN A 130 12.81 -0.66 -6.18
N ALA A 131 13.48 -0.04 -5.20
CA ALA A 131 13.70 -0.63 -3.89
C ALA A 131 12.39 -0.86 -3.12
N VAL A 132 11.46 0.11 -3.15
CA VAL A 132 10.12 -0.03 -2.55
C VAL A 132 9.34 -1.13 -3.27
N ARG A 133 9.35 -1.15 -4.61
CA ARG A 133 8.70 -2.20 -5.37
C ARG A 133 9.25 -3.57 -4.99
N HIS A 134 10.57 -3.74 -5.00
CA HIS A 134 11.21 -5.01 -4.63
C HIS A 134 10.93 -5.43 -3.19
N ARG A 135 10.75 -4.49 -2.26
CA ARG A 135 10.35 -4.80 -0.87
C ARG A 135 9.01 -5.53 -0.81
N TYR A 136 8.06 -5.14 -1.66
CA TYR A 136 6.70 -5.69 -1.68
C TYR A 136 6.43 -6.66 -2.87
N MET A 137 7.35 -6.78 -3.82
CA MET A 137 7.32 -7.73 -4.93
C MET A 137 7.64 -9.15 -4.41
N GLY A 138 6.73 -10.12 -4.61
CA GLY A 138 6.85 -11.47 -4.02
C GLY A 138 6.44 -11.56 -2.53
N SER A 139 5.62 -10.58 -2.13
CA SER A 139 4.85 -10.39 -0.90
C SER A 139 5.45 -10.88 0.44
N LEU A 140 5.77 -9.89 1.28
CA LEU A 140 5.78 -10.04 2.73
C LEU A 140 4.50 -10.75 3.23
N ALA A 141 3.35 -10.53 2.58
CA ALA A 141 2.11 -11.23 2.88
C ALA A 141 2.08 -12.72 2.49
N GLU A 142 2.74 -13.18 1.41
CA GLU A 142 2.93 -14.61 1.12
C GLU A 142 3.96 -15.20 2.06
N LYS A 143 5.09 -14.52 2.28
CA LYS A 143 6.10 -14.97 3.25
C LYS A 143 5.51 -15.11 4.65
N ARG A 144 4.67 -14.16 5.10
CA ARG A 144 3.98 -14.21 6.40
C ARG A 144 2.79 -15.17 6.41
N ARG A 145 2.03 -15.32 5.33
CA ARG A 145 1.01 -16.39 5.21
C ARG A 145 1.63 -17.78 5.27
N GLN A 146 2.79 -17.97 4.62
CA GLN A 146 3.58 -19.19 4.70
C GLN A 146 4.09 -19.41 6.14
N LEU A 147 4.63 -18.38 6.79
CA LEU A 147 5.07 -18.45 8.20
C LEU A 147 3.92 -18.73 9.18
N ALA A 148 2.76 -18.11 9.00
CA ALA A 148 1.57 -18.33 9.81
C ALA A 148 1.01 -19.75 9.63
N LYS A 149 0.94 -20.25 8.39
CA LYS A 149 0.61 -21.65 8.09
C LYS A 149 1.59 -22.62 8.75
N ALA A 150 2.90 -22.34 8.67
CA ALA A 150 3.93 -23.16 9.30
C ALA A 150 3.79 -23.21 10.83
N ARG A 151 3.49 -22.07 11.48
CA ARG A 151 3.24 -22.01 12.93
C ARG A 151 1.98 -22.77 13.36
N ALA A 152 0.90 -22.70 12.58
CA ALA A 152 -0.33 -23.44 12.87
C ALA A 152 -0.11 -24.96 12.79
N LEU A 153 0.59 -25.45 11.75
CA LEU A 153 0.94 -26.87 11.60
C LEU A 153 1.82 -27.39 12.75
N ALA A 154 2.80 -26.60 13.19
CA ALA A 154 3.69 -26.97 14.30
C ALA A 154 2.96 -27.08 15.64
N LYS A 155 1.81 -26.40 15.80
CA LYS A 155 1.00 -26.44 17.02
C LYS A 155 0.12 -27.70 17.05
N THR A 156 -0.51 -28.04 15.93
CA THR A 156 -1.33 -29.26 15.79
C THR A 156 -0.51 -30.55 15.86
N GLY A 157 0.76 -30.53 15.43
CA GLY A 157 1.65 -31.70 15.54
C GLY A 157 2.17 -31.99 16.95
N LYS A 158 2.11 -31.03 17.88
CA LYS A 158 2.50 -31.20 19.29
C LYS A 158 1.36 -31.68 20.19
N GLU A 159 0.11 -31.57 19.75
CA GLU A 159 -1.07 -32.05 20.48
C GLU A 159 -1.44 -33.50 20.11
N ALA A 160 -0.78 -34.08 19.09
CA ALA A 160 -1.01 -35.43 18.60
C ALA A 160 0.10 -36.44 18.95
N ALA A 161 1.07 -36.04 19.81
CA ALA A 161 2.15 -36.86 20.33
C ALA A 161 2.11 -36.82 21.87
#